data_AF-A0A8C6SBL0-F1
#
_entry.id   AF-A0A8C6SBL0-F1
#
_cell.length_a   1.000
_cell.length_b   1.000
_cell.length_c   1.000
_cell.angle_alpha   90.00
_cell.angle_beta   90.00
_cell.angle_gamma   90.00
#
_symmetry.space_group_name_H-M   'P 1'
#
loop_
_entity.id
_entity.type
_entity.pdbx_description
1 polymer ?
#
loop_
_entity_poly.entity_id
_entity_poly.type
_entity_poly.pdbx_seq_one_letter_code
_entity_poly.pdbx_strand_id
1 'polypeptide(L)'
;MDNGLIERGHGIRLLEAQIASGGIIDPEHSHRIDVSVAYKKGYFDEEMNQILTDDSDDTKGFFDPNTQENLTYLDLQKRCIKDKTTGLLLLPIFDKKPETTQKTRRRRVVIVDPETNKEMSVREAYDKGYIDYETFMELAQQECDWKEITETASDGSTRLVIVDRQTGRQFDINELLEQGVINQILLHKYQSQIITLPDFADIIVDKTKQSAHYSAMPSSVSHRSSVTSSTSTSTKSAVPSSASLTLSSNPVGGVFDTDSLEKITITEAVNRGLVDSITGQRLLEAQACTGGIIDPTNGQRVGIQEALRMGIITHDMCNRLKPAQKAFVGFEDVKTKRKMSAAEAVNERWLPYEAGNRFIEYQFVTGGLYDPQMGCRRSLQDIISLGWVDVRTAQKLQDVRHHNKNLTCPKSKLKISYKQALDNCLVEEDTGVMMLQASSVSSKGISSPYNTSSAPGSHSGSRSGSRLGSRRSSVDLGSSSISNAFSFCSEHIEHHLH
;
A
#
# COMPACT_ATOMS: atom_id res chain seq x y z
N MET A 1 -29.97 13.31 -9.03
CA MET A 1 -29.62 13.63 -7.62
C MET A 1 -30.79 13.30 -6.73
N ASP A 2 -31.99 13.73 -7.10
CA ASP A 2 -33.23 13.62 -6.30
C ASP A 2 -33.64 12.17 -5.98
N ASN A 3 -33.40 11.25 -6.91
CA ASN A 3 -33.65 9.82 -6.72
C ASN A 3 -32.53 9.11 -5.91
N GLY A 4 -31.56 9.84 -5.36
CA GLY A 4 -30.43 9.28 -4.57
C GLY A 4 -29.41 8.46 -5.38
N LEU A 5 -29.54 8.39 -6.70
CA LEU A 5 -28.66 7.58 -7.57
C LEU A 5 -27.24 8.16 -7.72
N ILE A 6 -27.08 9.47 -7.50
CA ILE A 6 -25.82 10.18 -7.57
C ILE A 6 -25.77 11.13 -6.38
N GLU A 7 -24.65 11.12 -5.66
CA GLU A 7 -24.38 12.06 -4.56
C GLU A 7 -24.47 13.51 -5.06
N ARG A 8 -25.10 14.39 -4.27
CA ARG A 8 -25.37 15.79 -4.65
C ARG A 8 -24.11 16.52 -5.14
N GLY A 9 -23.00 16.41 -4.41
CA GLY A 9 -21.73 17.04 -4.80
C GLY A 9 -21.16 16.54 -6.13
N HIS A 10 -21.27 15.24 -6.41
CA HIS A 10 -20.87 14.68 -7.70
C HIS A 10 -21.77 15.15 -8.84
N GLY A 11 -23.08 15.26 -8.60
CA GLY A 11 -24.04 15.75 -9.59
C GLY A 11 -23.81 17.22 -9.98
N ILE A 12 -23.53 18.08 -8.99
CA ILE A 12 -23.19 19.50 -9.22
C ILE A 12 -21.97 19.63 -10.13
N ARG A 13 -20.89 18.87 -9.85
CA ARG A 13 -19.66 18.87 -10.67
C ARG A 13 -19.90 18.45 -12.12
N LEU A 14 -20.78 17.47 -12.34
CA LEU A 14 -21.12 17.02 -13.68
C LEU A 14 -21.91 18.08 -14.46
N LEU A 15 -22.83 18.78 -13.80
CA LEU A 15 -23.59 19.86 -14.42
C LEU A 15 -22.69 21.06 -14.74
N GLU A 16 -21.82 21.46 -13.82
CA GLU A 16 -20.88 22.56 -14.01
C GLU A 16 -19.92 22.29 -15.19
N ALA A 17 -19.36 21.08 -15.28
CA ALA A 17 -18.51 20.69 -16.40
C ALA A 17 -19.28 20.67 -17.75
N GLN A 18 -20.56 20.30 -17.75
CA GLN A 18 -21.39 20.36 -18.95
C GLN A 18 -21.62 21.79 -19.42
N ILE A 19 -21.97 22.69 -18.50
CA ILE A 19 -22.17 24.12 -18.79
C ILE A 19 -20.89 24.72 -19.37
N ALA A 20 -19.74 24.52 -18.71
CA ALA A 20 -18.44 25.01 -19.16
C ALA A 20 -18.02 24.45 -20.54
N SER A 21 -18.50 23.24 -20.89
CA SER A 21 -18.22 22.60 -22.19
C SER A 21 -19.28 22.85 -23.27
N GLY A 22 -20.21 23.79 -23.05
CA GLY A 22 -21.12 24.28 -24.09
C GLY A 22 -22.60 23.95 -23.89
N GLY A 23 -23.04 23.61 -22.68
CA GLY A 23 -24.45 23.43 -22.32
C GLY A 23 -24.78 22.05 -21.77
N ILE A 24 -26.02 21.88 -21.33
CA ILE A 24 -26.51 20.67 -20.66
C ILE A 24 -26.82 19.58 -21.67
N ILE A 25 -26.47 18.34 -21.35
CA ILE A 25 -26.74 17.19 -22.22
C ILE A 25 -28.20 16.77 -22.04
N ASP A 26 -28.93 16.70 -23.15
CA ASP A 26 -30.23 16.03 -23.23
C ASP A 26 -29.99 14.52 -23.41
N PRO A 27 -30.27 13.68 -22.40
CA PRO A 27 -29.95 12.25 -22.45
C PRO A 27 -30.85 11.49 -23.44
N GLU A 28 -32.05 11.97 -23.73
CA GLU A 28 -32.97 11.29 -24.67
C GLU A 28 -32.56 11.55 -26.11
N HIS A 29 -32.13 12.78 -26.42
CA HIS A 29 -31.84 13.21 -27.78
C HIS A 29 -30.35 13.30 -28.09
N SER A 30 -29.48 12.98 -27.13
CA SER A 30 -28.01 12.91 -27.28
C SER A 30 -27.36 14.17 -27.86
N HIS A 31 -27.87 15.36 -27.54
CA HIS A 31 -27.28 16.63 -27.94
C HIS A 31 -27.23 17.61 -26.77
N ARG A 32 -26.46 18.70 -26.93
CA ARG A 32 -26.39 19.77 -25.93
C ARG A 32 -27.50 20.79 -26.15
N ILE A 33 -28.13 21.20 -25.07
CA ILE A 33 -29.11 22.27 -25.04
C ILE A 33 -28.60 23.42 -24.17
N ASP A 34 -29.08 24.62 -24.48
CA ASP A 34 -28.77 25.81 -23.70
C ASP A 34 -29.27 25.66 -22.24
N VAL A 35 -28.55 26.25 -21.30
CA VAL A 35 -28.87 26.19 -19.86
C VAL A 35 -30.29 26.70 -19.58
N SER A 36 -30.71 27.77 -20.27
CA SER A 36 -32.05 28.35 -20.11
C SER A 36 -33.17 27.42 -20.62
N VAL A 37 -32.88 26.61 -21.64
CA VAL A 37 -33.82 25.62 -22.19
C VAL A 37 -33.88 24.39 -21.30
N ALA A 38 -32.73 23.94 -20.78
CA ALA A 38 -32.65 22.84 -19.82
C ALA A 38 -33.43 23.15 -18.53
N TYR A 39 -33.32 24.38 -18.04
CA TYR A 39 -34.10 24.88 -16.91
C TYR A 39 -35.60 24.84 -17.18
N LYS A 40 -36.06 25.36 -18.34
CA LYS A 40 -37.47 25.32 -18.76
C LYS A 40 -38.01 23.89 -18.96
N LYS A 41 -37.16 22.96 -19.38
CA LYS A 41 -37.50 21.53 -19.50
C LYS A 41 -37.50 20.79 -18.16
N GLY A 42 -37.06 21.44 -17.07
CA GLY A 42 -37.03 20.85 -15.73
C GLY A 42 -35.90 19.85 -15.51
N TYR A 43 -34.77 19.98 -16.22
CA TYR A 43 -33.61 19.09 -16.01
C TYR A 43 -32.90 19.35 -14.69
N PHE A 44 -33.06 20.55 -14.14
CA PHE A 44 -32.66 20.95 -12.81
C PHE A 44 -33.58 22.09 -12.33
N ASP A 45 -33.66 22.28 -11.02
CA ASP A 45 -34.56 23.23 -10.36
C ASP A 45 -33.92 24.63 -10.15
N GLU A 46 -34.71 25.55 -9.59
CA GLU A 46 -34.30 26.93 -9.35
C GLU A 46 -33.13 27.02 -8.37
N GLU A 47 -33.12 26.16 -7.35
CA GLU A 47 -32.04 26.07 -6.36
C GLU A 47 -30.73 25.65 -7.03
N MET A 48 -30.75 24.60 -7.84
CA MET A 48 -29.56 24.15 -8.58
C MET A 48 -29.11 25.20 -9.60
N ASN A 49 -30.03 25.90 -10.26
CA ASN A 49 -29.67 26.99 -11.16
C ASN A 49 -28.91 28.10 -10.42
N GLN A 50 -29.35 28.49 -9.22
CA GLN A 50 -28.65 29.47 -8.40
C GLN A 50 -27.25 29.00 -8.01
N ILE A 51 -27.12 27.74 -7.56
CA ILE A 51 -25.82 27.14 -7.21
C ILE A 51 -24.87 27.14 -8.40
N LEU A 52 -25.34 26.79 -9.60
CA LEU A 52 -24.51 26.74 -10.81
C LEU A 52 -24.15 28.12 -11.37
N THR A 53 -24.89 29.16 -10.99
CA THR A 53 -24.58 30.56 -11.34
C THR A 53 -23.72 31.29 -10.31
N ASP A 54 -23.53 30.71 -9.12
CA ASP A 54 -22.77 31.31 -8.03
C ASP A 54 -21.34 30.74 -8.00
N ASP A 55 -20.35 31.64 -7.89
CA ASP A 55 -18.91 31.30 -7.82
C ASP A 55 -18.48 30.89 -6.38
N SER A 56 -19.43 30.43 -5.56
CA SER A 56 -19.22 30.01 -4.18
C SER A 56 -18.50 28.65 -4.09
N ASP A 57 -18.12 28.23 -2.87
CA ASP A 57 -17.25 27.07 -2.66
C ASP A 57 -17.86 25.74 -3.15
N ASP A 58 -19.20 25.69 -3.26
CA ASP A 58 -19.94 24.50 -3.68
C ASP A 58 -19.69 24.09 -5.14
N THR A 59 -19.27 25.01 -6.01
CA THR A 59 -18.96 24.75 -7.43
C THR A 59 -17.48 24.45 -7.68
N LYS A 60 -16.60 24.67 -6.69
CA LYS A 60 -15.15 24.44 -6.76
C LYS A 60 -14.80 22.97 -6.53
N GLY A 61 -15.28 22.11 -7.41
CA GLY A 61 -15.12 20.66 -7.28
C GLY A 61 -13.87 20.06 -7.94
N PHE A 62 -13.11 20.85 -8.72
CA PHE A 62 -12.03 20.35 -9.57
C PHE A 62 -10.66 20.75 -9.03
N PHE A 63 -9.76 19.78 -8.90
CA PHE A 63 -8.44 20.00 -8.30
C PHE A 63 -7.40 20.34 -9.36
N ASP A 64 -6.67 21.46 -9.21
CA ASP A 64 -5.49 21.76 -10.03
C ASP A 64 -4.23 21.11 -9.41
N PRO A 65 -3.57 20.15 -10.08
CA PRO A 65 -2.35 19.53 -9.59
C PRO A 65 -1.16 20.49 -9.38
N ASN A 66 -1.13 21.63 -10.08
CA ASN A 66 -0.02 22.59 -10.02
C ASN A 66 -0.11 23.50 -8.78
N THR A 67 -1.28 24.12 -8.56
CA THR A 67 -1.51 25.04 -7.43
C THR A 67 -2.07 24.34 -6.19
N GLN A 68 -2.57 23.11 -6.32
CA GLN A 68 -3.26 22.36 -5.25
C GLN A 68 -4.53 23.05 -4.75
N GLU A 69 -5.16 23.86 -5.61
CA GLU A 69 -6.40 24.57 -5.31
C GLU A 69 -7.59 23.84 -5.91
N ASN A 70 -8.74 23.99 -5.26
CA ASN A 70 -10.03 23.59 -5.81
C ASN A 70 -10.59 24.75 -6.63
N LEU A 71 -10.96 24.46 -7.87
CA LEU A 71 -11.40 25.39 -8.89
C LEU A 71 -12.72 24.90 -9.50
N THR A 72 -13.40 25.82 -10.20
CA THR A 72 -14.44 25.45 -11.17
C THR A 72 -13.81 24.76 -12.38
N TYR A 73 -14.56 23.96 -13.11
CA TYR A 73 -14.06 23.36 -14.35
C TYR A 73 -13.73 24.43 -15.38
N LEU A 74 -14.50 25.52 -15.43
CA LEU A 74 -14.20 26.65 -16.32
C LEU A 74 -12.82 27.26 -16.03
N ASP A 75 -12.48 27.46 -14.76
CA ASP A 75 -11.17 28.01 -14.38
C ASP A 75 -10.03 27.02 -14.63
N LEU A 76 -10.27 25.72 -14.41
CA LEU A 76 -9.30 24.69 -14.78
C LEU A 76 -9.09 24.63 -16.30
N GLN A 77 -10.16 24.78 -17.08
CA GLN A 77 -10.12 24.79 -18.54
C GLN A 77 -9.37 26.00 -19.08
N LYS A 78 -9.45 27.17 -18.43
CA LYS A 78 -8.64 28.36 -18.75
C LYS A 78 -7.14 28.13 -18.57
N ARG A 79 -6.74 27.19 -17.71
CA ARG A 79 -5.33 26.79 -17.49
C ARG A 79 -4.84 25.77 -18.53
N CYS A 80 -5.73 25.21 -19.34
CA CYS A 80 -5.37 24.27 -20.40
C CYS A 80 -4.81 24.98 -21.64
N ILE A 81 -3.88 24.31 -22.33
CA ILE A 81 -3.35 24.69 -23.63
C ILE A 81 -4.03 23.85 -24.69
N LYS A 82 -4.49 24.49 -25.76
CA LYS A 82 -5.06 23.78 -26.91
C LYS A 82 -3.95 23.23 -27.80
N ASP A 83 -3.90 21.90 -27.96
CA ASP A 83 -3.01 21.27 -28.90
C ASP A 83 -3.40 21.63 -30.35
N LYS A 84 -2.43 22.10 -31.14
CA LYS A 84 -2.68 22.59 -32.50
C LYS A 84 -3.02 21.48 -33.48
N THR A 85 -2.56 20.26 -33.21
CA THR A 85 -2.72 19.11 -34.10
C THR A 85 -4.05 18.40 -33.86
N THR A 86 -4.37 18.13 -32.60
CA THR A 86 -5.57 17.37 -32.21
C THR A 86 -6.75 18.25 -31.82
N GLY A 87 -6.51 19.52 -31.51
CA GLY A 87 -7.53 20.43 -30.99
C GLY A 87 -7.95 20.16 -29.54
N LEU A 88 -7.32 19.19 -28.86
CA LEU A 88 -7.60 18.83 -27.47
C LEU A 88 -7.10 19.91 -26.51
N LEU A 89 -7.80 20.09 -25.38
CA LEU A 89 -7.36 20.93 -24.28
C LEU A 89 -6.51 20.10 -23.31
N LEU A 90 -5.26 20.49 -23.15
CA LEU A 90 -4.26 19.81 -22.33
C LEU A 90 -3.91 20.68 -21.12
N LEU A 91 -4.13 20.18 -19.90
CA LEU A 91 -3.68 20.85 -18.68
C LEU A 91 -2.16 20.62 -18.52
N PRO A 92 -1.32 21.66 -18.58
CA PRO A 92 0.12 21.51 -18.37
C PRO A 92 0.38 21.08 -16.92
N ILE A 93 1.21 20.06 -16.72
CA ILE A 93 1.68 19.66 -15.41
C ILE A 93 3.14 20.06 -15.30
N PHE A 94 3.45 20.93 -14.35
CA PHE A 94 4.83 21.32 -14.08
C PHE A 94 5.39 20.43 -12.96
N ASP A 95 6.43 19.67 -13.28
CA ASP A 95 7.18 18.94 -12.28
C ASP A 95 7.82 19.96 -11.33
N LYS A 96 7.26 20.09 -10.13
CA LYS A 96 8.03 20.61 -9.00
C LYS A 96 9.20 19.63 -8.85
N LYS A 97 10.45 20.14 -8.88
CA LYS A 97 11.65 19.39 -8.48
C LYS A 97 11.28 18.52 -7.28
N PRO A 98 11.75 17.26 -7.17
CA PRO A 98 11.27 16.30 -6.18
C PRO A 98 11.51 16.84 -4.77
N GLU A 99 10.55 17.61 -4.28
CA GLU A 99 10.32 17.84 -2.88
C GLU A 99 9.87 16.48 -2.37
N THR A 100 10.75 15.82 -1.64
CA THR A 100 10.40 14.71 -0.77
C THR A 100 9.51 15.23 0.37
N THR A 101 8.40 15.88 0.05
CA THR A 101 7.33 16.11 1.01
C THR A 101 6.41 14.92 0.90
N GLN A 102 6.76 13.87 1.63
CA GLN A 102 5.74 13.03 2.24
C GLN A 102 4.85 13.96 3.07
N LYS A 103 3.84 14.57 2.44
CA LYS A 103 2.65 15.04 3.17
C LYS A 103 1.90 13.80 3.62
N THR A 104 2.46 13.04 4.55
CA THR A 104 1.62 12.51 5.62
C THR A 104 1.07 13.74 6.30
N ARG A 105 -0.11 14.21 5.86
CA ARG A 105 -0.95 15.07 6.68
C ARG A 105 -1.30 14.24 7.93
N ARG A 106 -0.39 14.18 8.90
CA ARG A 106 -0.77 14.01 10.30
C ARG A 106 -1.55 15.28 10.61
N ARG A 107 -2.88 15.21 10.52
CA ARG A 107 -3.75 16.31 10.93
C ARG A 107 -3.36 16.61 12.37
N ARG A 108 -2.84 17.81 12.63
CA ARG A 108 -2.56 18.27 14.00
C ARG A 108 -3.90 18.30 14.71
N VAL A 109 -4.13 17.37 15.63
CA VAL A 109 -5.31 17.40 16.50
C VAL A 109 -5.08 18.54 17.47
N VAL A 110 -5.88 19.61 17.36
CA VAL A 110 -5.88 20.73 18.30
C VAL A 110 -7.12 20.57 19.16
N ILE A 111 -6.94 20.38 20.46
CA ILE A 111 -8.05 20.34 21.42
C ILE A 111 -8.25 21.77 21.92
N VAL A 112 -9.50 22.24 21.85
CA VAL A 112 -9.88 23.58 22.29
C VAL A 112 -10.84 23.43 23.45
N ASP A 113 -10.59 24.19 24.52
CA ASP A 113 -11.49 24.26 25.66
C ASP A 113 -12.80 24.95 25.25
N PRO A 114 -13.96 24.27 25.31
CA PRO A 114 -15.25 24.82 24.89
C PRO A 114 -15.65 26.10 25.64
N GLU A 115 -15.18 26.29 26.88
CA GLU A 115 -15.55 27.44 27.71
C GLU A 115 -14.69 28.67 27.42
N THR A 116 -13.43 28.48 27.05
CA THR A 116 -12.46 29.57 26.91
C THR A 116 -12.01 29.81 25.47
N ASN A 117 -12.37 28.91 24.53
CA ASN A 117 -11.91 28.90 23.15
C ASN A 117 -10.37 28.95 22.99
N LYS A 118 -9.65 28.52 24.04
CA LYS A 118 -8.19 28.42 24.02
C LYS A 118 -7.77 26.99 23.74
N GLU A 119 -6.66 26.84 23.03
CA GLU A 119 -6.01 25.55 22.85
C GLU A 119 -5.61 24.99 24.23
N MET A 120 -5.85 23.70 24.43
CA MET A 120 -5.51 22.95 25.64
C MET A 120 -4.81 21.65 25.28
N SER A 121 -3.98 21.14 26.18
CA SER A 121 -3.27 19.87 26.01
C SER A 121 -4.20 18.66 26.07
N VAL A 122 -3.77 17.53 25.52
CA VAL A 122 -4.49 16.24 25.62
C VAL A 122 -4.68 15.83 27.08
N ARG A 123 -3.71 16.14 27.95
CA ARG A 123 -3.83 15.86 29.38
C ARG A 123 -4.87 16.75 30.07
N GLU A 124 -4.89 18.05 29.79
CA GLU A 124 -5.90 18.94 30.35
C GLU A 124 -7.31 18.58 29.88
N ALA A 125 -7.45 18.14 28.62
CA ALA A 125 -8.72 17.66 28.10
C ALA A 125 -9.21 16.40 28.82
N TYR A 126 -8.31 15.47 29.16
CA TYR A 126 -8.63 14.28 29.96
C TYR A 126 -8.98 14.62 31.41
N ASP A 127 -8.16 15.47 32.05
CA ASP A 127 -8.38 15.87 33.44
C ASP A 127 -9.70 16.66 33.61
N LYS A 128 -10.14 17.40 32.58
CA LYS A 128 -11.47 18.05 32.51
C LYS A 128 -12.61 17.12 32.06
N GLY A 129 -12.31 15.89 31.66
CA GLY A 129 -13.30 14.90 31.21
C GLY A 129 -13.88 15.16 29.82
N TYR A 130 -13.23 15.98 28.99
CA TYR A 130 -13.65 16.22 27.60
C TYR A 130 -13.31 15.08 26.66
N ILE A 131 -12.35 14.22 27.04
CA ILE A 131 -11.96 13.01 26.32
C ILE A 131 -11.87 11.84 27.31
N ASP A 132 -12.17 10.62 26.86
CA ASP A 132 -12.07 9.42 27.67
C ASP A 132 -10.63 8.89 27.76
N TYR A 133 -10.41 7.89 28.62
CA TYR A 133 -9.07 7.35 28.87
C TYR A 133 -8.46 6.69 27.62
N GLU A 134 -9.28 6.07 26.77
CA GLU A 134 -8.83 5.42 25.53
C GLU A 134 -8.38 6.48 24.51
N THR A 135 -9.18 7.53 24.29
CA THR A 135 -8.82 8.67 23.42
C THR A 135 -7.62 9.44 23.98
N PHE A 136 -7.52 9.60 25.30
CA PHE A 136 -6.35 10.20 25.95
C PHE A 136 -5.08 9.43 25.62
N MET A 137 -5.10 8.10 25.73
CA MET A 137 -3.94 7.26 25.41
C MET A 137 -3.54 7.36 23.94
N GLU A 138 -4.51 7.38 23.02
CA GLU A 138 -4.26 7.52 21.58
C GLU A 138 -3.69 8.88 21.21
N LEU A 139 -4.23 9.97 21.77
CA LEU A 139 -3.80 11.33 21.47
C LEU A 139 -2.49 11.70 22.18
N ALA A 140 -2.25 11.18 23.39
CA ALA A 140 -0.99 11.38 24.11
C ALA A 140 0.19 10.74 23.37
N GLN A 141 -0.04 9.63 22.67
CA GLN A 141 0.96 8.99 21.80
C GLN A 141 1.28 9.82 20.53
N GLN A 142 0.44 10.80 20.21
CA GLN A 142 0.57 11.67 19.03
C GLN A 142 1.09 13.07 19.38
N GLU A 143 1.17 13.45 20.66
CA GLU A 143 1.71 14.75 21.05
C GLU A 143 3.21 14.83 20.70
N CYS A 144 3.60 15.98 20.14
CA CYS A 144 4.95 16.26 19.66
C CYS A 144 5.96 16.25 20.83
N ASP A 145 6.92 15.32 20.79
CA ASP A 145 7.94 15.09 21.83
C ASP A 145 8.96 16.22 21.99
N TRP A 146 8.94 17.18 21.06
CA TRP A 146 9.94 18.22 20.91
C TRP A 146 9.31 19.61 21.01
N LYS A 147 9.96 20.51 21.76
CA LYS A 147 9.55 21.91 21.95
C LYS A 147 10.70 22.85 21.61
N GLU A 148 10.43 23.86 20.81
CA GLU A 148 11.36 24.98 20.61
C GLU A 148 11.13 26.05 21.68
N ILE A 149 12.21 26.55 22.28
CA ILE A 149 12.19 27.61 23.28
C ILE A 149 13.26 28.63 22.90
N THR A 150 12.91 29.92 22.94
CA THR A 150 13.90 31.00 22.88
C THR A 150 14.30 31.35 24.31
N GLU A 151 15.55 31.06 24.68
CA GLU A 151 16.10 31.47 25.98
C GLU A 151 16.83 32.79 25.83
N THR A 152 16.51 33.76 26.69
CA THR A 152 17.27 35.01 26.81
C THR A 152 18.28 34.86 27.94
N ALA A 153 19.57 34.87 27.61
CA ALA A 153 20.64 34.78 28.59
C ALA A 153 20.79 36.10 29.39
N SER A 154 21.52 36.02 30.50
CA SER A 154 21.74 37.12 31.46
C SER A 154 22.43 38.36 30.85
N ASP A 155 23.02 38.22 29.67
CA ASP A 155 23.69 39.25 28.88
C ASP A 155 22.78 39.89 27.81
N GLY A 156 21.51 39.47 27.73
CA GLY A 156 20.54 39.96 26.75
C GLY A 156 20.59 39.26 25.39
N SER A 157 21.45 38.27 25.19
CA SER A 157 21.48 37.46 23.96
C SER A 157 20.34 36.43 23.95
N THR A 158 19.70 36.24 22.80
CA THR A 158 18.66 35.22 22.60
C THR A 158 19.25 34.01 21.88
N ARG A 159 19.03 32.81 22.41
CA ARG A 159 19.44 31.55 21.79
C ARG A 159 18.22 30.62 21.63
N LEU A 160 18.20 29.89 20.53
CA LEU A 160 17.14 28.94 20.22
C LEU A 160 17.54 27.56 20.72
N VAL A 161 16.70 26.99 21.57
CA VAL A 161 16.93 25.71 22.24
C VAL A 161 15.79 24.76 21.89
N ILE A 162 16.14 23.55 21.45
CA ILE A 162 15.19 22.47 21.26
C ILE A 162 15.22 21.58 22.50
N VAL A 163 14.05 21.35 23.08
CA VAL A 163 13.88 20.58 24.31
C VAL A 163 13.06 19.33 24.02
N ASP A 164 13.63 18.19 24.38
CA ASP A 164 12.93 16.92 24.49
C ASP A 164 12.04 16.94 25.75
N ARG A 165 10.72 16.89 25.59
CA ARG A 165 9.78 16.89 26.73
C ARG A 165 9.77 15.57 27.49
N GLN A 166 10.17 14.45 26.88
CA GLN A 166 10.21 13.15 27.55
C GLN A 166 11.48 12.97 28.38
N THR A 167 12.64 13.36 27.82
CA THR A 167 13.94 13.16 28.48
C THR A 167 14.47 14.39 29.21
N GLY A 168 13.90 15.57 28.96
CA GLY A 168 14.38 16.85 29.48
C GLY A 168 15.68 17.33 28.85
N ARG A 169 16.17 16.65 27.80
CA ARG A 169 17.40 17.03 27.10
C ARG A 169 17.18 18.32 26.31
N GLN A 170 18.20 19.17 26.34
CA GLN A 170 18.19 20.46 25.67
C GLN A 170 19.31 20.50 24.64
N PHE A 171 19.02 21.10 23.49
CA PHE A 171 19.90 21.18 22.35
C PHE A 171 19.95 22.64 21.88
N ASP A 172 21.08 23.31 22.13
CA ASP A 172 21.30 24.67 21.64
C ASP A 172 21.70 24.63 20.16
N ILE A 173 20.95 25.33 19.31
CA ILE A 173 21.18 25.33 17.86
C ILE A 173 22.52 25.97 17.49
N ASN A 174 22.96 27.00 18.19
CA ASN A 174 24.23 27.68 17.93
C ASN A 174 25.40 26.77 18.34
N GLU A 175 25.30 26.11 19.50
CA GLU A 175 26.31 25.14 19.95
C GLU A 175 26.44 23.97 18.96
N LEU A 176 25.32 23.45 18.45
CA LEU A 176 25.33 22.37 17.46
C LEU A 176 25.94 22.77 16.11
N LEU A 177 25.82 24.05 15.72
CA LEU A 177 26.50 24.60 14.53
C LEU A 177 28.00 24.72 14.76
N GLU A 178 28.41 25.24 15.93
CA GLU A 178 29.83 25.38 16.31
C GLU A 178 30.52 24.01 16.41
N GLN A 179 29.84 23.01 16.95
CA GLN A 179 30.32 21.63 17.03
C GLN A 179 30.26 20.88 15.69
N GLY A 180 29.71 21.49 14.64
CA GLY A 180 29.55 20.87 13.32
C GLY A 180 28.60 19.67 13.30
N VAL A 181 27.78 19.49 14.35
CA VAL A 181 26.75 18.44 14.41
C VAL A 181 25.65 18.77 13.40
N ILE A 182 25.26 20.04 13.28
CA ILE A 182 24.36 20.52 12.23
C ILE A 182 25.08 21.54 11.35
N ASN A 183 24.61 21.68 10.10
CA ASN A 183 25.16 22.63 9.13
C ASN A 183 24.12 23.70 8.80
N GLN A 184 24.57 24.85 8.29
CA GLN A 184 23.70 25.96 7.91
C GLN A 184 22.60 25.56 6.92
N ILE A 185 22.86 24.60 6.02
CA ILE A 185 21.89 24.08 5.04
C ILE A 185 20.73 23.36 5.75
N LEU A 186 21.01 22.58 6.79
CA LEU A 186 20.00 21.86 7.55
C LEU A 186 19.15 22.83 8.38
N LEU A 187 19.80 23.81 9.02
CA LEU A 187 19.09 24.87 9.74
C LEU A 187 18.19 25.69 8.80
N HIS A 188 18.67 26.03 7.59
CA HIS A 188 17.86 26.73 6.59
C HIS A 188 16.65 25.89 6.14
N LYS A 189 16.80 24.57 6.01
CA LYS A 189 15.66 23.68 5.72
C LYS A 189 14.62 23.71 6.83
N TYR A 190 15.04 23.72 8.09
CA TYR A 190 14.14 23.85 9.23
C TYR A 190 13.44 25.22 9.27
N GLN A 191 14.21 26.31 9.17
CA GLN A 191 13.70 27.69 9.18
C GLN A 191 12.75 27.99 8.01
N SER A 192 13.00 27.39 6.84
CA SER A 192 12.12 27.48 5.66
C SER A 192 10.91 26.54 5.74
N GLN A 193 10.70 25.86 6.88
CA GLN A 193 9.60 24.90 7.11
C GLN A 193 9.58 23.73 6.10
N ILE A 194 10.74 23.42 5.50
CA ILE A 194 10.90 22.27 4.58
C ILE A 194 10.89 20.96 5.38
N ILE A 195 11.41 20.98 6.61
CA ILE A 195 11.36 19.87 7.57
C ILE A 195 10.67 20.33 8.85
N THR A 196 10.00 19.40 9.54
CA THR A 196 9.24 19.72 10.77
C THR A 196 10.15 19.70 12.01
N LEU A 197 9.71 20.29 13.12
CA LEU A 197 10.45 20.28 14.39
C LEU A 197 10.80 18.85 14.88
N PRO A 198 9.87 17.86 14.84
CA PRO A 198 10.21 16.46 15.12
C PRO A 198 11.34 15.93 14.23
N ASP A 199 11.23 16.11 12.91
CA ASP A 199 12.22 15.61 11.97
C ASP A 199 13.59 16.27 12.21
N PHE A 200 13.59 17.58 12.50
CA PHE A 200 14.81 18.32 12.80
C PHE A 200 15.46 17.86 14.11
N ALA A 201 14.66 17.62 15.16
CA ALA A 201 15.15 17.14 16.44
C ALA A 201 15.68 15.70 16.38
N ASP A 202 15.02 14.81 15.63
CA ASP A 202 15.50 13.44 15.41
C ASP A 202 16.86 13.45 14.69
N ILE A 203 17.03 14.32 13.69
CA ILE A 203 18.32 14.49 12.99
C ILE A 203 19.41 14.98 13.95
N ILE A 204 19.11 15.91 14.85
CA ILE A 204 20.04 16.39 15.87
C ILE A 204 20.49 15.22 16.77
N VAL A 205 19.54 14.47 17.32
CA VAL A 205 19.82 13.35 18.22
C VAL A 205 20.71 12.29 17.56
N ASP A 206 20.42 11.93 16.32
CA ASP A 206 21.18 10.91 15.60
C ASP A 206 22.61 11.37 15.29
N LYS A 207 22.79 12.65 14.95
CA LYS A 207 24.12 13.20 14.71
C LYS A 207 24.94 13.40 15.98
N THR A 208 24.31 13.77 17.10
CA THR A 208 24.98 13.82 18.41
C THR A 208 25.43 12.43 18.89
N LYS A 209 24.66 11.36 18.58
CA LYS A 209 25.09 9.98 18.86
C LYS A 209 26.29 9.55 18.01
N GLN A 210 26.39 10.06 16.78
CA GLN A 210 27.51 9.77 15.88
C GLN A 210 28.79 10.54 16.27
N SER A 211 28.69 11.77 16.76
CA SER A 211 29.86 12.56 17.20
C SER A 211 30.50 12.01 18.48
N ALA A 212 29.72 11.39 19.37
CA ALA A 212 30.23 10.73 20.58
C ALA A 212 31.11 9.49 20.31
N HIS A 213 31.07 8.93 19.10
CA HIS A 213 31.80 7.71 18.75
C HIS A 213 33.25 7.95 18.27
N TYR A 214 33.65 9.21 18.03
CA TYR A 214 34.98 9.59 17.55
C TYR A 214 35.95 10.07 18.65
N SER A 215 35.50 10.13 19.91
CA SER A 215 36.30 10.67 21.04
C SER A 215 37.00 9.62 21.90
N ALA A 216 36.95 8.33 21.55
CA ALA A 216 37.55 7.27 22.35
C ALA A 216 38.50 6.40 21.52
N MET A 217 39.72 6.89 21.31
CA MET A 217 40.87 6.04 21.02
C MET A 217 41.65 5.81 22.32
N PRO A 218 41.76 4.57 22.83
CA PRO A 218 42.79 4.24 23.79
C PRO A 218 44.08 3.86 23.07
N SER A 219 45.14 4.57 23.43
CA SER A 219 46.53 4.26 23.14
C SER A 219 46.97 2.91 23.74
N SER A 220 47.95 2.30 23.08
CA SER A 220 48.64 1.05 23.40
C SER A 220 49.01 0.85 24.88
N VAL A 221 48.86 -0.40 25.36
CA VAL A 221 49.90 -1.07 26.14
C VAL A 221 49.90 -2.57 25.82
N SER A 222 51.06 -3.07 25.41
CA SER A 222 51.37 -4.47 25.19
C SER A 222 51.32 -5.27 26.49
N HIS A 223 50.63 -6.41 26.53
CA HIS A 223 51.09 -7.56 27.30
C HIS A 223 50.82 -8.87 26.58
N ARG A 224 51.90 -9.65 26.48
CA ARG A 224 52.08 -10.93 25.85
C ARG A 224 51.52 -12.03 26.75
N SER A 225 50.68 -12.93 26.23
CA SER A 225 50.67 -14.33 26.65
C SER A 225 50.05 -15.19 25.56
N SER A 226 50.68 -16.34 25.39
CA SER A 226 50.59 -17.29 24.29
C SER A 226 49.69 -18.48 24.62
N VAL A 227 49.48 -19.31 23.59
CA VAL A 227 48.98 -20.71 23.58
C VAL A 227 47.46 -20.84 23.87
N THR A 228 46.62 -21.61 23.16
CA THR A 228 46.79 -22.82 22.32
C THR A 228 45.75 -22.88 21.21
N SER A 229 46.18 -23.38 20.06
CA SER A 229 45.42 -23.84 18.91
C SER A 229 44.46 -24.99 19.26
N SER A 230 43.26 -24.98 18.69
CA SER A 230 42.59 -26.23 18.30
C SER A 230 41.77 -26.04 17.04
N THR A 231 42.22 -26.75 16.01
CA THR A 231 41.62 -26.94 14.70
C THR A 231 40.49 -27.96 14.81
N SER A 232 39.36 -27.75 14.14
CA SER A 232 38.61 -28.87 13.58
C SER A 232 37.81 -28.42 12.33
N THR A 233 38.22 -29.01 11.22
CA THR A 233 37.60 -29.04 9.90
C THR A 233 36.48 -30.08 9.85
N SER A 234 35.71 -30.04 8.75
CA SER A 234 34.87 -31.12 8.17
C SER A 234 33.37 -31.01 8.50
N THR A 235 32.40 -31.22 7.61
CA THR A 235 32.39 -31.71 6.22
C THR A 235 30.97 -31.55 5.67
N LYS A 236 30.85 -31.34 4.35
CA LYS A 236 29.62 -31.53 3.58
C LYS A 236 29.12 -32.98 3.70
N SER A 237 27.80 -33.17 3.80
CA SER A 237 27.16 -34.40 3.36
C SER A 237 25.79 -34.10 2.76
N ALA A 238 25.57 -34.65 1.58
CA ALA A 238 24.32 -34.66 0.85
C ALA A 238 23.94 -36.13 0.64
N VAL A 239 22.69 -36.51 0.87
CA VAL A 239 21.98 -37.53 0.09
C VAL A 239 20.45 -37.31 0.21
N PRO A 240 19.67 -37.66 -0.83
CA PRO A 240 18.33 -37.16 -1.08
C PRO A 240 17.24 -38.15 -0.63
N SER A 241 16.03 -37.64 -0.42
CA SER A 241 14.82 -38.46 -0.36
C SER A 241 13.65 -37.74 -1.02
N SER A 242 13.00 -38.46 -1.94
CA SER A 242 11.94 -38.02 -2.82
C SER A 242 10.58 -38.00 -2.11
N ALA A 243 9.96 -36.82 -2.04
CA ALA A 243 8.50 -36.66 -1.98
C ALA A 243 8.14 -35.24 -2.42
N SER A 244 7.92 -35.06 -3.73
CA SER A 244 7.25 -33.94 -4.41
C SER A 244 7.20 -32.59 -3.65
N LEU A 245 8.36 -31.98 -3.42
CA LEU A 245 8.44 -30.57 -3.03
C LEU A 245 7.97 -29.75 -4.24
N THR A 246 6.89 -28.98 -4.08
CA THR A 246 6.65 -27.83 -4.95
C THR A 246 7.94 -27.03 -4.99
N LEU A 247 8.53 -26.90 -6.18
CA LEU A 247 9.77 -26.16 -6.41
C LEU A 247 9.70 -24.84 -5.63
N SER A 248 10.59 -24.64 -4.65
CA SER A 248 10.62 -23.39 -3.87
C SER A 248 10.98 -22.27 -4.84
N SER A 249 9.98 -21.52 -5.28
CA SER A 249 10.20 -20.38 -6.18
C SER A 249 10.90 -19.27 -5.39
N ASN A 250 11.98 -18.73 -5.95
CA ASN A 250 12.57 -17.53 -5.41
C ASN A 250 11.54 -16.38 -5.43
N PRO A 251 11.57 -15.44 -4.46
CA PRO A 251 10.78 -14.23 -4.53
C PRO A 251 11.37 -13.30 -5.59
N VAL A 252 10.60 -12.29 -5.99
CA VAL A 252 11.09 -11.18 -6.82
C VAL A 252 12.28 -10.50 -6.11
N GLY A 253 13.47 -10.55 -6.70
CA GLY A 253 14.70 -10.01 -6.14
C GLY A 253 15.07 -8.62 -6.65
N GLY A 254 14.61 -8.26 -7.85
CA GLY A 254 14.90 -6.96 -8.45
C GLY A 254 13.96 -6.61 -9.60
N VAL A 255 14.27 -5.50 -10.29
CA VAL A 255 13.51 -5.02 -11.44
C VAL A 255 14.44 -4.96 -12.64
N PHE A 256 13.97 -5.47 -13.77
CA PHE A 256 14.66 -5.34 -15.06
C PHE A 256 13.95 -4.27 -15.88
N ASP A 257 14.63 -3.15 -16.09
CA ASP A 257 14.14 -2.06 -16.92
C ASP A 257 14.32 -2.44 -18.39
N THR A 258 13.21 -2.64 -19.11
CA THR A 258 13.25 -3.04 -20.52
C THR A 258 13.64 -1.90 -21.45
N ASP A 259 13.58 -0.65 -20.98
CA ASP A 259 13.89 0.53 -21.80
C ASP A 259 15.40 0.80 -21.80
N SER A 260 16.05 0.71 -20.63
CA SER A 260 17.50 0.87 -20.47
C SER A 260 18.29 -0.45 -20.54
N LEU A 261 17.60 -1.59 -20.49
CA LEU A 261 18.18 -2.94 -20.40
C LEU A 261 19.06 -3.13 -19.15
N GLU A 262 18.71 -2.45 -18.06
CA GLU A 262 19.44 -2.51 -16.79
C GLU A 262 18.74 -3.39 -15.74
N LYS A 263 19.55 -4.11 -14.96
CA LYS A 263 19.11 -4.69 -13.68
C LYS A 263 19.26 -3.67 -12.56
N ILE A 264 18.16 -3.36 -11.89
CA ILE A 264 18.13 -2.35 -10.82
C ILE A 264 17.45 -2.90 -9.56
N THR A 265 17.77 -2.28 -8.43
CA THR A 265 17.09 -2.58 -7.16
C THR A 265 15.64 -2.10 -7.21
N ILE A 266 14.79 -2.66 -6.34
CA ILE A 266 13.39 -2.21 -6.22
C ILE A 266 13.34 -0.73 -5.81
N THR A 267 14.22 -0.31 -4.91
CA THR A 267 14.33 1.08 -4.44
C THR A 267 14.70 2.03 -5.57
N GLU A 268 15.67 1.65 -6.41
CA GLU A 268 16.06 2.45 -7.58
C GLU A 268 14.92 2.52 -8.60
N ALA A 269 14.19 1.42 -8.82
CA ALA A 269 13.02 1.42 -9.70
C ALA A 269 11.90 2.34 -9.20
N VAL A 270 11.75 2.49 -7.87
CA VAL A 270 10.84 3.46 -7.26
C VAL A 270 11.34 4.90 -7.48
N ASN A 271 12.64 5.15 -7.28
CA ASN A 271 13.24 6.47 -7.49
C ASN A 271 13.12 6.94 -8.95
N ARG A 272 13.22 6.01 -9.90
CA ARG A 272 13.03 6.27 -11.34
C ARG A 272 11.55 6.35 -11.76
N GLY A 273 10.60 6.11 -10.86
CA GLY A 273 9.16 6.13 -11.17
C GLY A 273 8.68 4.94 -12.03
N LEU A 274 9.50 3.91 -12.22
CA LEU A 274 9.14 2.69 -12.95
C LEU A 274 8.14 1.84 -12.13
N VAL A 275 8.29 1.89 -10.81
CA VAL A 275 7.46 1.18 -9.81
C VAL A 275 6.89 2.20 -8.82
N ASP A 276 5.61 2.11 -8.48
CA ASP A 276 5.02 2.97 -7.46
C ASP A 276 5.49 2.59 -6.05
N SER A 277 5.47 3.56 -5.12
CA SER A 277 6.00 3.37 -3.76
C SER A 277 5.29 2.28 -2.96
N ILE A 278 4.00 2.02 -3.23
CA ILE A 278 3.25 0.95 -2.58
C ILE A 278 3.74 -0.39 -3.13
N THR A 279 3.77 -0.56 -4.45
CA THR A 279 4.27 -1.77 -5.09
C THR A 279 5.71 -2.07 -4.68
N GLY A 280 6.59 -1.07 -4.66
CA GLY A 280 7.97 -1.23 -4.21
C GLY A 280 8.04 -1.72 -2.76
N GLN A 281 7.26 -1.13 -1.86
CA GLN A 281 7.17 -1.61 -0.47
C GLN A 281 6.65 -3.05 -0.39
N ARG A 282 5.62 -3.43 -1.16
CA ARG A 282 5.08 -4.80 -1.16
C ARG A 282 6.08 -5.83 -1.66
N LEU A 283 6.87 -5.50 -2.67
CA LEU A 283 7.94 -6.37 -3.17
C LEU A 283 9.04 -6.55 -2.12
N LEU A 284 9.46 -5.49 -1.44
CA LEU A 284 10.43 -5.56 -0.34
C LEU A 284 9.90 -6.31 0.88
N GLU A 285 8.62 -6.14 1.24
CA GLU A 285 7.94 -6.92 2.28
C GLU A 285 7.99 -8.42 1.92
N ALA A 286 7.74 -8.78 0.66
CA ALA A 286 7.79 -10.16 0.20
C ALA A 286 9.20 -10.77 0.32
N GLN A 287 10.26 -10.00 0.04
CA GLN A 287 11.64 -10.44 0.27
C GLN A 287 11.91 -10.67 1.76
N ALA A 288 11.56 -9.69 2.60
CA ALA A 288 11.77 -9.75 4.04
C ALA A 288 11.05 -10.93 4.69
N CYS A 289 9.82 -11.25 4.29
CA CYS A 289 9.05 -12.37 4.85
C CYS A 289 9.43 -13.74 4.29
N THR A 290 10.32 -13.81 3.28
CA THR A 290 10.77 -15.06 2.66
C THR A 290 12.26 -15.35 2.85
N GLY A 291 12.95 -14.58 3.70
CA GLY A 291 14.32 -14.89 4.11
C GLY A 291 15.26 -13.69 4.22
N GLY A 292 14.86 -12.51 3.74
CA GLY A 292 15.70 -11.31 3.78
C GLY A 292 15.68 -10.54 2.47
N ILE A 293 16.23 -9.32 2.50
CA ILE A 293 16.30 -8.43 1.34
C ILE A 293 17.33 -8.98 0.36
N ILE A 294 16.99 -9.00 -0.93
CA ILE A 294 17.84 -9.57 -1.97
C ILE A 294 18.69 -8.47 -2.60
N ASP A 295 19.97 -8.71 -2.70
CA ASP A 295 20.87 -7.94 -3.55
C ASP A 295 20.80 -8.49 -5.00
N PRO A 296 20.28 -7.73 -5.98
CA PRO A 296 20.15 -8.20 -7.35
C PRO A 296 21.50 -8.36 -8.08
N THR A 297 22.60 -7.87 -7.52
CA THR A 297 23.93 -7.99 -8.16
C THR A 297 24.55 -9.37 -7.97
N ASN A 298 24.30 -10.01 -6.82
CA ASN A 298 24.93 -11.28 -6.43
C ASN A 298 23.92 -12.33 -5.94
N GLY A 299 22.62 -11.98 -5.84
CA GLY A 299 21.56 -12.87 -5.38
C GLY A 299 21.56 -13.17 -3.88
N GLN A 300 22.45 -12.58 -3.09
CA GLN A 300 22.52 -12.82 -1.66
C GLN A 300 21.35 -12.18 -0.92
N ARG A 301 20.94 -12.84 0.15
CA ARG A 301 19.93 -12.36 1.09
C ARG A 301 20.61 -11.75 2.29
N VAL A 302 20.24 -10.52 2.61
CA VAL A 302 20.79 -9.76 3.73
C VAL A 302 19.68 -9.31 4.68
N GLY A 303 20.05 -9.04 5.93
CA GLY A 303 19.14 -8.44 6.90
C GLY A 303 18.81 -6.98 6.56
N ILE A 304 17.74 -6.44 7.14
CA ILE A 304 17.29 -5.06 6.89
C ILE A 304 18.41 -4.03 7.17
N GLN A 305 19.14 -4.17 8.27
CA GLN A 305 20.21 -3.23 8.64
C GLN A 305 21.38 -3.27 7.65
N GLU A 306 21.72 -4.46 7.17
CA GLU A 306 22.80 -4.62 6.19
C GLU A 306 22.36 -4.10 4.81
N ALA A 307 21.12 -4.38 4.40
CA ALA A 307 20.54 -3.82 3.19
C ALA A 307 20.54 -2.28 3.17
N LEU A 308 20.30 -1.66 4.34
CA LEU A 308 20.39 -0.21 4.51
C LEU A 308 21.84 0.28 4.32
N ARG A 309 22.81 -0.38 4.97
CA ARG A 309 24.23 -0.04 4.86
C ARG A 309 24.75 -0.16 3.42
N MET A 310 24.24 -1.13 2.68
CA MET A 310 24.54 -1.35 1.26
C MET A 310 23.76 -0.40 0.32
N GLY A 311 22.82 0.39 0.83
CA GLY A 311 21.98 1.28 0.02
C GLY A 311 20.92 0.58 -0.83
N ILE A 312 20.63 -0.70 -0.57
CA ILE A 312 19.59 -1.46 -1.29
C ILE A 312 18.19 -0.97 -0.90
N ILE A 313 18.02 -0.55 0.36
CA ILE A 313 16.78 0.03 0.89
C ILE A 313 17.05 1.39 1.55
N THR A 314 16.00 2.22 1.63
CA THR A 314 16.02 3.52 2.30
C THR A 314 15.66 3.40 3.78
N HIS A 315 16.02 4.42 4.57
CA HIS A 315 15.78 4.43 6.03
C HIS A 315 14.29 4.36 6.39
N ASP A 316 13.41 4.99 5.59
CA ASP A 316 11.96 4.95 5.80
C ASP A 316 11.36 3.54 5.59
N MET A 317 12.01 2.68 4.78
CA MET A 317 11.60 1.28 4.64
C MET A 317 11.94 0.44 5.86
N CYS A 318 12.97 0.78 6.64
CA CYS A 318 13.45 -0.05 7.76
C CYS A 318 12.33 -0.37 8.76
N ASN A 319 11.55 0.62 9.18
CA ASN A 319 10.45 0.41 10.11
C ASN A 319 9.27 -0.32 9.48
N ARG A 320 9.01 -0.06 8.19
CA ARG A 320 7.91 -0.66 7.44
C ARG A 320 8.13 -2.15 7.16
N LEU A 321 9.38 -2.60 7.06
CA LEU A 321 9.74 -3.98 6.74
C LEU A 321 9.92 -4.88 7.99
N LYS A 322 10.04 -4.30 9.19
CA LYS A 322 10.17 -5.08 10.45
C LYS A 322 9.07 -6.12 10.67
N PRO A 323 7.76 -5.84 10.45
CA PRO A 323 6.72 -6.85 10.61
C PRO A 323 6.88 -8.02 9.62
N ALA A 324 7.28 -7.72 8.38
CA ALA A 324 7.55 -8.74 7.37
C ALA A 324 8.77 -9.60 7.72
N GLN A 325 9.84 -8.99 8.23
CA GLN A 325 11.01 -9.74 8.72
C GLN A 325 10.63 -10.66 9.90
N LYS A 326 9.80 -10.20 10.83
CA LYS A 326 9.30 -11.03 11.95
C LYS A 326 8.46 -12.21 11.46
N ALA A 327 7.75 -12.09 10.33
CA ALA A 327 7.04 -13.22 9.72
C ALA A 327 7.97 -14.36 9.28
N PHE A 328 9.26 -14.09 9.04
CA PHE A 328 10.28 -15.11 8.77
C PHE A 328 11.08 -15.48 10.02
N VAL A 329 11.55 -14.51 10.80
CA VAL A 329 12.38 -14.77 12.00
C VAL A 329 11.58 -15.41 13.14
N GLY A 330 10.27 -15.15 13.17
CA GLY A 330 9.33 -15.53 14.21
C GLY A 330 8.91 -14.37 15.10
N PHE A 331 7.62 -14.35 15.45
CA PHE A 331 7.11 -13.48 16.50
C PHE A 331 7.41 -14.15 17.85
N GLU A 332 8.53 -13.75 18.45
CA GLU A 332 9.01 -14.32 19.72
C GLU A 332 8.20 -13.77 20.90
N ASP A 333 7.57 -14.69 21.64
CA ASP A 333 6.97 -14.37 22.92
C ASP A 333 8.06 -14.16 23.98
N VAL A 334 8.05 -12.98 24.60
CA VAL A 334 9.03 -12.57 25.61
C VAL A 334 9.08 -13.55 26.79
N LYS A 335 7.93 -14.11 27.18
CA LYS A 335 7.81 -15.00 28.35
C LYS A 335 8.18 -16.44 28.01
N THR A 336 7.60 -16.97 26.94
CA THR A 336 7.73 -18.40 26.61
C THR A 336 8.91 -18.68 25.69
N LYS A 337 9.52 -17.65 25.09
CA LYS A 337 10.55 -17.76 24.04
C LYS A 337 10.10 -18.53 22.81
N ARG A 338 8.79 -18.81 22.69
CA ARG A 338 8.18 -19.46 21.54
C ARG A 338 8.16 -18.49 20.37
N LYS A 339 8.57 -18.96 19.20
CA LYS A 339 8.49 -18.21 17.95
C LYS A 339 7.22 -18.60 17.20
N MET A 340 6.28 -17.67 17.09
CA MET A 340 5.05 -17.89 16.32
C MET A 340 5.27 -17.56 14.84
N SER A 341 4.63 -18.36 13.98
CA SER A 341 4.53 -18.10 12.54
C SER A 341 3.66 -16.86 12.25
N ALA A 342 3.66 -16.40 11.00
CA ALA A 342 2.79 -15.31 10.56
C ALA A 342 1.30 -15.63 10.75
N ALA A 343 0.89 -16.88 10.51
CA ALA A 343 -0.50 -17.31 10.64
C ALA A 343 -0.95 -17.34 12.11
N GLU A 344 -0.13 -17.90 12.99
CA GLU A 344 -0.38 -17.87 14.43
C GLU A 344 -0.41 -16.44 14.97
N ALA A 345 0.52 -15.58 14.54
CA ALA A 345 0.55 -14.19 14.96
C ALA A 345 -0.71 -13.40 14.55
N VAL A 346 -1.36 -13.75 13.44
CA VAL A 346 -2.66 -13.17 13.07
C VAL A 346 -3.77 -13.67 14.00
N ASN A 347 -3.81 -14.97 14.26
CA ASN A 347 -4.82 -15.58 15.13
C ASN A 347 -4.75 -15.01 16.57
N GLU A 348 -3.53 -14.80 17.06
CA GLU A 348 -3.25 -14.23 18.39
C GLU A 348 -3.31 -12.69 18.40
N ARG A 349 -3.56 -12.04 17.26
CA ARG A 349 -3.63 -10.56 17.09
C ARG A 349 -2.31 -9.80 17.31
N TRP A 350 -1.18 -10.46 17.15
CA TRP A 350 0.17 -9.85 17.18
C TRP A 350 0.55 -9.20 15.84
N LEU A 351 -0.11 -9.62 14.76
CA LEU A 351 0.07 -9.10 13.42
C LEU A 351 -1.29 -8.66 12.84
N PRO A 352 -1.44 -7.43 12.34
CA PRO A 352 -2.68 -6.98 11.72
C PRO A 352 -3.12 -7.90 10.58
N TYR A 353 -4.40 -8.22 10.53
CA TYR A 353 -4.99 -9.19 9.59
C TYR A 353 -4.60 -8.92 8.13
N GLU A 354 -4.64 -7.66 7.68
CA GLU A 354 -4.28 -7.32 6.30
C GLU A 354 -2.81 -7.59 5.97
N ALA A 355 -1.89 -7.29 6.90
CA ALA A 355 -0.47 -7.54 6.73
C ALA A 355 -0.16 -9.03 6.78
N GLY A 356 -0.77 -9.73 7.73
CA GLY A 356 -0.67 -11.18 7.87
C GLY A 356 -1.10 -11.92 6.61
N ASN A 357 -2.28 -11.60 6.07
CA ASN A 357 -2.75 -12.23 4.83
C ASN A 357 -1.78 -12.05 3.66
N ARG A 358 -1.16 -10.86 3.52
CA ARG A 358 -0.13 -10.63 2.50
C ARG A 358 1.10 -11.50 2.74
N PHE A 359 1.63 -11.55 3.96
CA PHE A 359 2.84 -12.32 4.26
C PHE A 359 2.62 -13.83 4.10
N ILE A 360 1.46 -14.32 4.52
CA ILE A 360 1.02 -15.70 4.32
C ILE A 360 0.94 -16.02 2.83
N GLU A 361 0.32 -15.14 2.02
CA GLU A 361 0.28 -15.30 0.56
C GLU A 361 1.69 -15.35 -0.05
N TYR A 362 2.56 -14.40 0.31
CA TYR A 362 3.94 -14.32 -0.19
C TYR A 362 4.77 -15.57 0.15
N GLN A 363 4.66 -16.07 1.39
CA GLN A 363 5.32 -17.30 1.79
C GLN A 363 4.74 -18.50 1.04
N PHE A 364 3.42 -18.60 0.96
CA PHE A 364 2.74 -19.73 0.30
C PHE A 364 3.15 -19.86 -1.17
N VAL A 365 3.11 -18.76 -1.94
CA VAL A 365 3.45 -18.80 -3.37
C VAL A 365 4.95 -19.02 -3.64
N THR A 366 5.81 -18.86 -2.63
CA THR A 366 7.25 -19.16 -2.70
C THR A 366 7.61 -20.55 -2.15
N GLY A 367 6.62 -21.42 -1.90
CA GLY A 367 6.83 -22.82 -1.53
C GLY A 367 6.28 -23.24 -0.17
N GLY A 368 5.25 -22.55 0.35
CA GLY A 368 4.57 -22.91 1.60
C GLY A 368 4.90 -21.97 2.78
N LEU A 369 4.13 -22.08 3.87
CA LEU A 369 4.29 -21.20 5.04
C LEU A 369 5.55 -21.56 5.84
N TYR A 370 6.21 -20.54 6.36
CA TYR A 370 7.43 -20.73 7.13
C TYR A 370 7.13 -20.96 8.62
N ASP A 371 7.75 -22.00 9.18
CA ASP A 371 7.76 -22.32 10.61
C ASP A 371 9.05 -21.78 11.23
N PRO A 372 9.01 -20.64 11.93
CA PRO A 372 10.19 -20.03 12.52
C PRO A 372 10.71 -20.77 13.76
N GLN A 373 9.88 -21.60 14.38
CA GLN A 373 10.28 -22.42 15.52
C GLN A 373 11.14 -23.60 15.05
N MET A 374 10.78 -24.20 13.90
CA MET A 374 11.47 -25.36 13.34
C MET A 374 12.47 -25.01 12.24
N GLY A 375 12.45 -23.77 11.74
CA GLY A 375 13.33 -23.31 10.67
C GLY A 375 13.05 -23.96 9.31
N CYS A 376 11.82 -24.37 9.05
CA CYS A 376 11.44 -25.09 7.83
C CYS A 376 10.13 -24.58 7.22
N ARG A 377 9.87 -24.91 5.95
CA ARG A 377 8.56 -24.65 5.33
C ARG A 377 7.62 -25.82 5.59
N ARG A 378 6.35 -25.51 5.87
CA ARG A 378 5.28 -26.48 6.13
C ARG A 378 4.34 -26.58 4.94
N SER A 379 3.88 -27.80 4.68
CA SER A 379 2.88 -28.03 3.64
C SER A 379 1.51 -27.48 4.05
N LEU A 380 0.59 -27.33 3.10
CA LEU A 380 -0.76 -26.88 3.39
C LEU A 380 -1.49 -27.85 4.34
N GLN A 381 -1.26 -29.15 4.19
CA GLN A 381 -1.87 -30.18 5.04
C GLN A 381 -1.39 -30.03 6.50
N ASP A 382 -0.10 -29.78 6.68
CA ASP A 382 0.51 -29.63 8.01
C ASP A 382 -0.06 -28.40 8.72
N ILE A 383 -0.11 -27.25 8.06
CA ILE A 383 -0.60 -26.01 8.71
C ILE A 383 -2.09 -26.06 9.06
N ILE A 384 -2.89 -26.83 8.32
CA ILE A 384 -4.29 -27.11 8.69
C ILE A 384 -4.33 -28.00 9.93
N SER A 385 -3.52 -29.07 9.95
CA SER A 385 -3.47 -29.99 11.09
C SER A 385 -2.99 -29.32 12.38
N LEU A 386 -2.09 -28.35 12.25
CA LEU A 386 -1.57 -27.52 13.35
C LEU A 386 -2.53 -26.40 13.76
N GLY A 387 -3.63 -26.19 13.04
CA GLY A 387 -4.61 -25.14 13.32
C GLY A 387 -4.12 -23.72 13.04
N TRP A 388 -3.06 -23.55 12.23
CA TRP A 388 -2.55 -22.24 11.86
C TRP A 388 -3.51 -21.50 10.92
N VAL A 389 -4.13 -22.24 10.02
CA VAL A 389 -5.15 -21.74 9.09
C VAL A 389 -6.34 -22.69 9.06
N ASP A 390 -7.54 -22.14 8.87
CA ASP A 390 -8.73 -22.96 8.66
C ASP A 390 -8.79 -23.49 7.21
N VAL A 391 -9.64 -24.50 6.99
CA VAL A 391 -9.81 -25.14 5.68
C VAL A 391 -10.23 -24.12 4.61
N ARG A 392 -11.05 -23.13 5.00
CA ARG A 392 -11.53 -22.09 4.09
C ARG A 392 -10.42 -21.15 3.65
N THR A 393 -9.54 -20.73 4.55
CA THR A 393 -8.37 -19.91 4.22
C THR A 393 -7.37 -20.69 3.39
N ALA A 394 -7.16 -21.97 3.70
CA ALA A 394 -6.32 -22.85 2.89
C ALA A 394 -6.81 -22.98 1.44
N GLN A 395 -8.12 -23.14 1.22
CA GLN A 395 -8.72 -23.14 -0.12
C GLN A 395 -8.51 -21.81 -0.87
N LYS A 396 -8.65 -20.67 -0.17
CA LYS A 396 -8.38 -19.34 -0.75
C LYS A 396 -6.91 -19.16 -1.14
N LEU A 397 -5.98 -19.70 -0.34
CA LEU A 397 -4.54 -19.65 -0.64
C LEU A 397 -4.19 -20.49 -1.88
N GLN A 398 -4.88 -21.62 -2.10
CA GLN A 398 -4.67 -22.44 -3.30
C GLN A 398 -5.24 -21.80 -4.58
N ASP A 399 -6.39 -21.13 -4.50
CA ASP A 399 -7.02 -20.54 -5.68
C ASP A 399 -6.50 -19.13 -5.96
N VAL A 400 -5.64 -19.03 -6.98
CA VAL A 400 -4.99 -17.78 -7.45
C VAL A 400 -6.00 -16.67 -7.73
N ARG A 401 -7.26 -16.98 -8.07
CA ARG A 401 -8.30 -15.97 -8.33
C ARG A 401 -8.68 -15.17 -7.09
N HIS A 402 -8.45 -15.74 -5.89
CA HIS A 402 -8.72 -15.10 -4.61
C HIS A 402 -7.51 -14.36 -4.03
N HIS A 403 -6.33 -14.45 -4.67
CA HIS A 403 -5.14 -13.72 -4.25
C HIS A 403 -5.32 -12.22 -4.40
N ASN A 404 -4.77 -11.45 -3.47
CA ASN A 404 -4.98 -10.02 -3.44
C ASN A 404 -4.18 -9.32 -4.55
N LYS A 405 -4.83 -8.49 -5.35
CA LYS A 405 -4.19 -7.71 -6.43
C LYS A 405 -3.67 -6.38 -5.90
N ASN A 406 -2.69 -6.46 -5.02
CA ASN A 406 -2.12 -5.31 -4.29
C ASN A 406 -0.89 -4.68 -4.97
N LEU A 407 -0.45 -5.20 -6.12
CA LEU A 407 0.69 -4.69 -6.89
C LEU A 407 0.20 -4.03 -8.18
N THR A 408 0.91 -3.00 -8.61
CA THR A 408 0.79 -2.45 -9.96
C THR A 408 1.91 -3.04 -10.82
N CYS A 409 1.57 -3.74 -11.89
CA CYS A 409 2.55 -4.31 -12.81
C CYS A 409 3.41 -3.18 -13.42
N PRO A 410 4.73 -3.16 -13.23
CA PRO A 410 5.57 -2.07 -13.75
C PRO A 410 5.58 -1.98 -15.27
N LYS A 411 5.37 -3.10 -15.98
CA LYS A 411 5.33 -3.17 -17.45
C LYS A 411 3.94 -2.87 -18.07
N SER A 412 2.86 -3.31 -17.44
CA SER A 412 1.49 -3.18 -18.00
C SER A 412 0.61 -2.15 -17.30
N LYS A 413 1.07 -1.64 -16.14
CA LYS A 413 0.37 -0.71 -15.24
C LYS A 413 -0.98 -1.23 -14.68
N LEU A 414 -1.29 -2.52 -14.86
CA LEU A 414 -2.49 -3.15 -14.31
C LEU A 414 -2.28 -3.67 -12.89
N LYS A 415 -3.38 -3.78 -12.12
CA LYS A 415 -3.36 -4.44 -10.81
C LYS A 415 -3.19 -5.95 -10.95
N ILE A 416 -2.18 -6.50 -10.29
CA ILE A 416 -1.82 -7.93 -10.32
C ILE A 416 -1.58 -8.46 -8.90
N SER A 417 -1.72 -9.78 -8.72
CA SER A 417 -1.32 -10.46 -7.48
C SER A 417 0.18 -10.74 -7.45
N TYR A 418 0.73 -11.07 -6.28
CA TYR A 418 2.14 -11.43 -6.17
C TYR A 418 2.48 -12.71 -6.94
N LYS A 419 1.57 -13.69 -6.97
CA LYS A 419 1.73 -14.89 -7.82
C LYS A 419 1.87 -14.53 -9.29
N GLN A 420 1.01 -13.63 -9.78
CA GLN A 420 1.09 -13.14 -11.16
C GLN A 420 2.38 -12.38 -11.43
N ALA A 421 2.92 -11.64 -10.45
CA ALA A 421 4.21 -10.99 -10.61
C ALA A 421 5.34 -12.02 -10.78
N LEU A 422 5.38 -13.07 -9.95
CA LEU A 422 6.36 -14.16 -10.04
C LEU A 422 6.30 -14.90 -11.38
N ASP A 423 5.10 -15.18 -11.88
CA ASP A 423 4.91 -15.88 -13.16
C ASP A 423 5.41 -15.08 -14.37
N ASN A 424 5.55 -13.76 -14.22
CA ASN A 424 6.03 -12.85 -15.27
C ASN A 424 7.46 -12.38 -15.03
N CYS A 425 8.16 -12.90 -14.02
CA CYS A 425 9.55 -12.58 -13.78
C CYS A 425 10.46 -13.29 -14.78
N LEU A 426 11.52 -12.59 -15.18
CA LEU A 426 12.69 -13.20 -15.80
C LEU A 426 13.58 -13.78 -14.70
N VAL A 427 14.32 -14.84 -15.01
CA VAL A 427 15.39 -15.33 -14.12
C VAL A 427 16.71 -14.84 -14.70
N GLU A 428 17.49 -14.14 -13.88
CA GLU A 428 18.83 -13.68 -14.28
C GLU A 428 19.81 -14.86 -14.25
N GLU A 429 20.60 -15.02 -15.31
CA GLU A 429 21.37 -16.25 -15.57
C GLU A 429 22.52 -16.48 -14.59
N ASP A 430 23.18 -15.41 -14.14
CA ASP A 430 24.39 -15.48 -13.30
C ASP A 430 24.04 -15.70 -11.82
N THR A 431 22.97 -15.07 -11.35
CA THR A 431 22.59 -14.97 -9.93
C THR A 431 21.35 -15.80 -9.61
N GLY A 432 20.57 -16.21 -10.61
CA GLY A 432 19.28 -16.90 -10.41
C GLY A 432 18.19 -16.01 -9.80
N VAL A 433 18.41 -14.70 -9.78
CA VAL A 433 17.47 -13.73 -9.19
C VAL A 433 16.26 -13.55 -10.11
N MET A 434 15.06 -13.57 -9.51
CA MET A 434 13.83 -13.28 -10.24
C MET A 434 13.64 -11.77 -10.41
N MET A 435 13.61 -11.33 -11.66
CA MET A 435 13.58 -9.94 -12.08
C MET A 435 12.22 -9.58 -12.67
N LEU A 436 11.52 -8.65 -12.04
CA LEU A 436 10.24 -8.16 -12.55
C LEU A 436 10.49 -7.14 -13.66
N GLN A 437 9.87 -7.35 -14.82
CA GLN A 437 10.03 -6.41 -15.94
C GLN A 437 9.31 -5.09 -15.67
N ALA A 438 9.97 -3.98 -16.01
CA ALA A 438 9.40 -2.64 -15.96
C ALA A 438 9.67 -1.86 -17.24
N SER A 439 8.78 -0.93 -17.57
CA SER A 439 8.96 0.02 -18.66
C SER A 439 8.32 1.36 -18.26
N SER A 440 8.90 2.45 -18.75
CA SER A 440 8.35 3.81 -18.63
C SER A 440 7.01 3.93 -19.36
N VAL A 441 6.84 3.19 -20.47
CA VAL A 441 5.60 3.15 -21.26
C VAL A 441 4.86 1.85 -21.01
N SER A 442 3.53 1.93 -20.86
CA SER A 442 2.72 0.72 -20.74
C SER A 442 2.83 -0.15 -22.00
N SER A 443 3.25 -1.39 -21.83
CA SER A 443 3.27 -2.42 -22.89
C SER A 443 1.88 -2.76 -23.45
N LYS A 444 0.81 -2.35 -22.78
CA LYS A 444 -0.57 -2.46 -23.27
C LYS A 444 -1.08 -1.20 -23.99
N GLY A 445 -0.19 -0.24 -24.24
CA GLY A 445 -0.52 1.09 -24.72
C GLY A 445 -1.03 2.00 -23.60
N ILE A 446 -1.13 3.30 -23.90
CA ILE A 446 -1.80 4.27 -23.04
C ILE A 446 -3.24 3.79 -22.90
N SER A 447 -3.68 3.51 -21.67
CA SER A 447 -5.10 3.30 -21.40
C SER A 447 -5.82 4.61 -21.68
N SER A 448 -6.25 4.80 -22.92
CA SER A 448 -7.22 5.82 -23.25
C SER A 448 -8.48 5.50 -22.46
N PRO A 449 -9.05 6.45 -21.68
CA PRO A 449 -10.34 6.27 -21.03
C PRO A 449 -11.48 6.02 -22.04
N TYR A 450 -11.21 6.13 -23.34
CA TYR A 450 -12.15 5.85 -24.44
C TYR A 450 -11.99 4.47 -25.09
N ASN A 451 -11.08 3.62 -24.64
CA ASN A 451 -10.94 2.29 -25.25
C ASN A 451 -11.92 1.29 -24.59
N THR A 452 -13.19 1.36 -25.00
CA THR A 452 -14.25 0.40 -24.68
C THR A 452 -14.05 -0.91 -25.43
N SER A 453 -12.93 -1.60 -25.18
CA SER A 453 -12.74 -2.98 -25.64
C SER A 453 -11.65 -3.69 -24.83
N SER A 454 -11.79 -3.73 -23.51
CA SER A 454 -11.28 -4.79 -22.61
C SER A 454 -11.52 -4.42 -21.13
N ALA A 455 -12.79 -4.41 -20.71
CA ALA A 455 -13.11 -4.48 -19.28
C ALA A 455 -13.46 -5.94 -18.93
N PRO A 456 -12.83 -6.57 -17.91
CA PRO A 456 -13.31 -7.81 -17.34
C PRO A 456 -14.47 -7.47 -16.39
N GLY A 457 -15.69 -7.45 -16.93
CA GLY A 457 -16.94 -7.34 -16.19
C GLY A 457 -17.54 -8.72 -15.93
N SER A 458 -17.62 -9.07 -14.66
CA SER A 458 -18.24 -10.27 -14.11
C SER A 458 -19.73 -10.39 -14.45
N HIS A 459 -20.18 -11.57 -14.87
CA HIS A 459 -21.58 -11.97 -14.68
C HIS A 459 -21.68 -13.19 -13.77
N SER A 460 -21.86 -12.91 -12.48
CA SER A 460 -22.63 -13.76 -11.57
C SER A 460 -24.12 -13.48 -11.81
N GLY A 461 -24.79 -14.35 -12.56
CA GLY A 461 -26.22 -14.28 -12.81
C GLY A 461 -27.02 -15.03 -11.75
N SER A 462 -27.32 -14.37 -10.62
CA SER A 462 -28.42 -14.78 -9.74
C SER A 462 -29.67 -14.03 -10.20
N ARG A 463 -30.57 -14.71 -10.93
CA ARG A 463 -31.89 -14.17 -11.28
C ARG A 463 -32.85 -14.44 -10.12
N SER A 464 -33.12 -13.41 -9.33
CA SER A 464 -34.35 -13.31 -8.53
C SER A 464 -35.38 -12.56 -9.36
N GLY A 465 -36.39 -13.28 -9.84
CA GLY A 465 -37.52 -12.72 -10.60
C GLY A 465 -38.82 -13.28 -10.07
N SER A 466 -39.46 -12.54 -9.18
CA SER A 466 -40.83 -12.76 -8.72
C SER A 466 -41.84 -12.24 -9.75
N ARG A 467 -42.73 -13.11 -10.23
CA ARG A 467 -44.07 -12.74 -10.72
C ARG A 467 -45.10 -13.79 -10.28
N LEU A 468 -46.30 -13.26 -10.01
CA LEU A 468 -47.44 -13.87 -9.32
C LEU A 468 -48.07 -15.07 -10.03
N GLY A 469 -48.84 -15.83 -9.25
CA GLY A 469 -49.43 -17.12 -9.57
C GLY A 469 -50.57 -17.13 -10.60
N SER A 470 -50.78 -18.32 -11.16
CA SER A 470 -52.10 -18.94 -11.21
C SER A 470 -51.98 -20.45 -11.32
N ARG A 471 -52.87 -21.12 -10.58
CA ARG A 471 -53.05 -22.57 -10.46
C ARG A 471 -53.57 -23.15 -11.78
N ARG A 472 -53.06 -24.32 -12.19
CA ARG A 472 -53.84 -25.57 -12.40
C ARG A 472 -52.98 -26.66 -13.07
N SER A 473 -52.90 -27.80 -12.36
CA SER A 473 -52.89 -29.18 -12.84
C SER A 473 -52.64 -29.46 -14.34
N SER A 474 -51.58 -30.22 -14.66
CA SER A 474 -51.70 -31.65 -15.02
C SER A 474 -50.34 -32.25 -15.33
N VAL A 475 -50.23 -33.53 -14.99
CA VAL A 475 -49.22 -34.53 -15.37
C VAL A 475 -48.79 -34.47 -16.84
N ASP A 476 -47.50 -34.61 -17.13
CA ASP A 476 -46.93 -35.85 -17.72
C ASP A 476 -45.41 -35.75 -17.95
N LEU A 477 -44.72 -36.83 -17.62
CA LEU A 477 -43.30 -37.06 -17.86
C LEU A 477 -43.12 -37.61 -19.28
N GLY A 478 -42.29 -36.97 -20.08
CA GLY A 478 -41.84 -37.52 -21.36
C GLY A 478 -40.79 -38.61 -21.17
N SER A 479 -40.73 -39.57 -22.09
CA SER A 479 -39.50 -39.78 -22.87
C SER A 479 -39.70 -40.72 -24.07
N SER A 480 -38.84 -40.46 -25.06
CA SER A 480 -38.29 -41.35 -26.09
C SER A 480 -39.09 -41.72 -27.33
N SER A 481 -38.54 -41.24 -28.44
CA SER A 481 -38.68 -41.60 -29.83
C SER A 481 -38.41 -43.09 -30.13
N ILE A 482 -39.14 -43.67 -31.09
CA ILE A 482 -38.66 -44.41 -32.29
C ILE A 482 -39.72 -45.43 -32.79
N SER A 483 -40.16 -45.18 -34.03
CA SER A 483 -40.62 -46.04 -35.13
C SER A 483 -41.35 -47.40 -34.93
N ASN A 484 -42.35 -47.56 -35.82
CA ASN A 484 -42.81 -48.77 -36.53
C ASN A 484 -43.88 -49.68 -35.89
N ALA A 485 -45.13 -49.42 -36.33
CA ALA A 485 -45.90 -50.27 -37.25
C ALA A 485 -46.21 -51.73 -36.88
N PHE A 486 -47.51 -51.95 -36.58
CA PHE A 486 -48.37 -53.14 -36.77
C PHE A 486 -47.96 -54.49 -36.12
N SER A 487 -48.85 -55.43 -35.76
CA SER A 487 -50.18 -55.52 -35.13
C SER A 487 -50.49 -57.03 -35.02
N PHE A 488 -51.09 -57.48 -33.90
CA PHE A 488 -51.70 -58.81 -33.63
C PHE A 488 -50.76 -60.05 -33.60
N CYS A 489 -50.93 -61.08 -32.77
CA CYS A 489 -52.09 -61.64 -32.07
C CYS A 489 -51.66 -62.66 -30.97
N SER A 490 -52.52 -62.90 -29.96
CA SER A 490 -52.70 -64.12 -29.12
C SER A 490 -51.49 -64.66 -28.31
N GLU A 491 -51.57 -65.31 -27.14
CA GLU A 491 -52.64 -65.78 -26.27
C GLU A 491 -51.97 -66.33 -24.98
N HIS A 492 -52.69 -66.28 -23.86
CA HIS A 492 -52.77 -67.29 -22.79
C HIS A 492 -51.56 -67.80 -21.95
N ILE A 493 -51.84 -67.80 -20.63
CA ILE A 493 -51.65 -68.87 -19.61
C ILE A 493 -50.40 -68.81 -18.70
N GLU A 494 -50.73 -68.46 -17.44
CA GLU A 494 -50.47 -69.14 -16.16
C GLU A 494 -49.07 -69.53 -15.66
N HIS A 495 -48.89 -69.13 -14.40
CA HIS A 495 -48.44 -69.91 -13.23
C HIS A 495 -47.00 -70.46 -13.12
N HIS A 496 -46.42 -70.01 -12.01
CA HIS A 496 -45.86 -70.81 -10.91
C HIS A 496 -44.35 -71.09 -10.83
N LEU A 497 -43.84 -70.66 -9.66
CA LEU A 497 -42.92 -71.32 -8.72
C LEU A 497 -41.46 -71.45 -9.22
N HIS A 498 -40.45 -71.18 -8.39
CA HIS A 498 -40.39 -71.31 -6.94
C HIS A 498 -39.45 -70.28 -6.31
#